data_AF-A0A6I1NRQ2-F1
#
_entry.id   AF-A0A6I1NRQ2-F1
#
_cell.length_a   1.000
_cell.length_b   1.000
_cell.length_c   1.000
_cell.angle_alpha   90.00
_cell.angle_beta   90.00
_cell.angle_gamma   90.00
#
_symmetry.space_group_name_H-M   'P 1'
#
loop_
_entity.id
_entity.type
_entity.pdbx_description
1 polymer ?
#
loop_
_entity_poly.entity_id
_entity_poly.type
_entity_poly.pdbx_seq_one_letter_code
_entity_poly.pdbx_strand_id
1 'polypeptide(L)'
;MWILEPGKFAAKSEDWLLHEGYMHSQKARMEFAIANASSAPTQATISEAAGYVAEEAGIQLSDDELRHILSLYPVQRGKLASHGWGDTEVRELILDVVANFIANTCWPTGKDNVDIQIFVKRLKVAAQFMGYAITPTL
;
A
#
# COMPACT_ATOMS: atom_id res chain seq x y z
N MET A 1 7.91 1.34 -1.94
CA MET A 1 8.21 2.59 -2.69
C MET A 1 9.58 3.10 -2.22
N TRP A 2 10.55 3.31 -3.12
CA TRP A 2 11.86 3.85 -2.73
C TRP A 2 11.77 5.37 -2.54
N ILE A 3 11.53 5.81 -1.31
CA ILE A 3 11.66 7.22 -0.94
C ILE A 3 13.14 7.50 -0.69
N LEU A 4 13.70 8.45 -1.42
CA LEU A 4 15.04 8.94 -1.13
C LEU A 4 14.93 9.94 0.02
N GLU A 5 15.58 9.65 1.15
CA GLU A 5 15.60 10.55 2.30
C GLU A 5 16.07 11.96 1.90
N PRO A 6 15.53 13.04 2.49
CA PRO A 6 15.87 14.41 2.08
C PRO A 6 17.37 14.72 2.07
N GLY A 7 18.12 14.25 3.08
CA GLY A 7 19.58 14.43 3.14
C GLY A 7 20.31 13.67 2.04
N LYS A 8 19.84 12.47 1.68
CA LYS A 8 20.39 11.68 0.58
C LYS A 8 20.07 12.28 -0.79
N PHE A 9 18.89 12.91 -0.93
CA PHE A 9 18.50 13.64 -2.14
C PHE A 9 19.35 14.89 -2.32
N ALA A 10 19.51 15.71 -1.28
CA ALA A 10 20.27 16.96 -1.32
C ALA A 10 21.77 16.75 -1.66
N ALA A 11 22.29 15.56 -1.36
CA ALA A 11 23.67 15.18 -1.68
C ALA A 11 23.88 14.70 -3.12
N LYS A 12 22.83 14.60 -3.96
CA LYS A 12 22.95 14.18 -5.36
C LYS A 12 23.37 15.32 -6.27
N SER A 13 24.24 15.03 -7.24
CA SER A 13 24.59 15.97 -8.29
C SER A 13 23.45 16.13 -9.30
N GLU A 14 23.45 17.23 -10.04
CA GLU A 14 22.52 17.45 -11.16
C GLU A 14 22.64 16.35 -12.21
N ASP A 15 23.86 15.95 -12.56
CA ASP A 15 24.14 14.86 -13.49
C ASP A 15 23.48 13.53 -13.05
N TRP A 16 23.61 13.19 -11.77
CA TRP A 16 22.93 12.02 -11.19
C TRP A 16 21.41 12.16 -11.30
N LEU A 17 20.85 13.34 -11.01
CA LEU A 17 19.40 13.55 -11.11
C LEU A 17 18.88 13.46 -12.55
N LEU A 18 19.66 13.89 -13.55
CA LEU A 18 19.22 13.92 -14.94
C LEU A 18 19.41 12.60 -15.69
N HIS A 19 20.40 11.79 -15.30
CA HIS A 19 20.82 10.63 -16.08
C HIS A 19 20.65 9.29 -15.37
N GLU A 20 20.56 9.27 -14.05
CA GLU A 20 20.39 8.02 -13.31
C GLU A 20 18.92 7.60 -13.24
N GLY A 21 18.70 6.29 -13.05
CA GLY A 21 17.36 5.69 -13.12
C GLY A 21 16.35 6.23 -12.09
N TYR A 22 16.79 6.90 -11.03
CA TYR A 22 15.90 7.38 -9.97
C TYR A 22 14.84 8.37 -10.49
N MET A 23 15.25 9.46 -11.13
CA MET A 23 14.28 10.46 -11.60
C MET A 23 13.43 9.95 -12.75
N HIS A 24 13.97 9.07 -13.60
CA HIS A 24 13.18 8.33 -14.60
C HIS A 24 12.07 7.50 -13.95
N SER A 25 12.37 6.79 -12.86
CA SER A 25 11.37 6.03 -12.11
C SER A 25 10.32 6.93 -11.44
N GLN A 26 10.73 8.10 -10.92
CA GLN A 26 9.78 9.07 -10.34
C GLN A 26 8.85 9.65 -11.40
N LYS A 27 9.38 9.98 -12.58
CA LYS A 27 8.60 10.47 -13.72
C LYS A 27 7.57 9.42 -14.16
N ALA A 28 7.99 8.18 -14.40
CA ALA A 28 7.08 7.11 -14.80
C ALA A 28 5.97 6.85 -13.75
N ARG A 29 6.31 6.91 -12.46
CA ARG A 29 5.33 6.81 -11.36
C ARG A 29 4.30 7.93 -11.41
N MET A 30 4.74 9.18 -11.63
CA MET A 30 3.85 10.34 -11.73
C MET A 30 2.95 10.27 -12.97
N GLU A 31 3.51 9.90 -14.12
CA GLU A 31 2.75 9.72 -15.36
C GLU A 31 1.66 8.65 -15.21
N PHE A 32 2.00 7.51 -14.61
CA PHE A 32 1.02 6.48 -14.29
C PHE A 32 -0.08 6.99 -13.35
N ALA A 33 0.30 7.73 -12.30
CA ALA A 33 -0.65 8.28 -11.33
C ALA A 33 -1.64 9.26 -11.97
N ILE A 34 -1.15 10.13 -12.87
CA ILE A 34 -1.99 11.09 -13.61
C ILE A 34 -2.92 10.34 -14.56
N ALA A 35 -2.39 9.39 -15.34
CA ALA A 35 -3.18 8.62 -16.31
C ALA A 35 -4.30 7.80 -15.65
N ASN A 36 -4.13 7.40 -14.39
CA ASN A 36 -5.07 6.58 -13.63
C ASN A 36 -5.76 7.35 -12.49
N ALA A 37 -5.70 8.67 -12.47
CA ALA A 37 -6.20 9.49 -11.36
C ALA A 37 -7.71 9.33 -11.11
N SER A 38 -8.49 8.93 -12.12
CA SER A 38 -9.93 8.66 -12.02
C SER A 38 -10.27 7.16 -12.07
N SER A 39 -9.28 6.28 -12.24
CA SER A 39 -9.49 4.83 -12.33
C SER A 39 -10.00 4.28 -11.00
N ALA A 40 -11.01 3.41 -11.08
CA ALA A 40 -11.61 2.74 -9.94
C ALA A 40 -11.59 1.21 -10.14
N PRO A 41 -11.16 0.42 -9.14
CA PRO A 41 -11.20 -1.03 -9.24
C PRO A 41 -12.64 -1.55 -9.29
N THR A 42 -12.81 -2.68 -9.98
CA THR A 42 -14.11 -3.38 -10.05
C THR A 42 -14.56 -3.87 -8.68
N GLN A 43 -15.84 -4.23 -8.52
CA GLN A 43 -16.33 -4.83 -7.28
C GLN A 43 -15.57 -6.10 -6.93
N ALA A 44 -15.42 -7.04 -7.88
CA ALA A 44 -14.71 -8.29 -7.64
C ALA A 44 -13.28 -8.06 -7.13
N THR A 45 -12.55 -7.13 -7.77
CA THR A 45 -11.19 -6.77 -7.37
C THR A 45 -11.10 -6.19 -5.95
N ILE A 46 -12.11 -5.41 -5.53
CA ILE A 46 -12.18 -4.89 -4.15
C ILE A 46 -12.49 -6.02 -3.17
N SER A 47 -13.46 -6.87 -3.46
CA SER A 47 -13.82 -7.99 -2.58
C SER A 47 -12.65 -8.95 -2.38
N GLU A 48 -11.90 -9.24 -3.43
CA GLU A 48 -10.68 -10.06 -3.37
C GLU A 48 -9.60 -9.39 -2.51
N ALA A 49 -9.38 -8.09 -2.69
CA ALA A 49 -8.41 -7.33 -1.91
C ALA A 49 -8.80 -7.25 -0.42
N ALA A 50 -10.08 -7.07 -0.11
CA ALA A 50 -10.59 -7.07 1.26
C ALA A 50 -10.42 -8.45 1.92
N GLY A 51 -10.73 -9.53 1.18
CA GLY A 51 -10.49 -10.90 1.64
C GLY A 51 -9.02 -11.15 1.97
N TYR A 52 -8.10 -10.65 1.15
CA TYR A 52 -6.66 -10.78 1.40
C TYR A 52 -6.18 -10.00 2.63
N VAL A 53 -6.72 -8.80 2.88
CA VAL A 53 -6.44 -8.05 4.11
C VAL A 53 -6.90 -8.84 5.34
N ALA A 54 -8.06 -9.51 5.25
CA ALA A 54 -8.55 -10.36 6.32
C ALA A 54 -7.69 -11.61 6.54
N GLU A 55 -7.13 -12.19 5.48
CA GLU A 55 -6.24 -13.35 5.53
C GLU A 55 -4.87 -12.99 6.15
N GLU A 56 -4.22 -11.96 5.62
CA GLU A 56 -2.83 -11.63 5.96
C GLU A 56 -2.69 -10.74 7.21
N ALA A 57 -3.57 -9.74 7.33
CA ALA A 57 -3.53 -8.79 8.45
C ALA A 57 -4.53 -9.14 9.55
N GLY A 58 -5.48 -10.07 9.30
CA GLY A 58 -6.52 -10.40 10.26
C GLY A 58 -7.49 -9.26 10.55
N ILE A 59 -7.63 -8.30 9.63
CA ILE A 59 -8.50 -7.12 9.75
C ILE A 59 -9.66 -7.29 8.76
N GLN A 60 -10.89 -7.19 9.26
CA GLN A 60 -12.08 -7.33 8.44
C GLN A 60 -12.50 -5.95 7.92
N LEU A 61 -12.45 -5.78 6.60
CA LEU A 61 -12.93 -4.60 5.90
C LEU A 61 -14.07 -5.02 4.97
N SER A 62 -15.16 -4.27 4.97
CA SER A 62 -16.14 -4.32 3.90
C SER A 62 -15.58 -3.71 2.62
N ASP A 63 -16.19 -4.05 1.49
CA ASP A 63 -15.81 -3.50 0.19
C ASP A 63 -15.89 -1.96 0.16
N ASP A 64 -16.89 -1.39 0.83
CA ASP A 64 -17.06 0.06 0.92
C ASP A 64 -15.98 0.71 1.80
N GLU A 65 -15.60 0.09 2.92
CA GLU A 65 -14.49 0.58 3.74
C GLU A 65 -13.17 0.56 2.97
N LEU A 66 -12.87 -0.54 2.26
CA LEU A 66 -11.64 -0.62 1.47
C LEU A 66 -11.65 0.40 0.32
N ARG A 67 -12.80 0.63 -0.34
CA ARG A 67 -12.95 1.70 -1.34
C ARG A 67 -12.68 3.08 -0.76
N HIS A 68 -13.23 3.38 0.42
CA HIS A 68 -13.00 4.65 1.10
C HIS A 68 -11.54 4.83 1.48
N ILE A 69 -10.90 3.81 2.04
CA ILE A 69 -9.47 3.84 2.34
C ILE A 69 -8.69 4.13 1.04
N LEU A 70 -8.90 3.36 -0.03
CA LEU A 70 -8.20 3.54 -1.30
C LEU A 70 -8.45 4.89 -1.97
N SER A 71 -9.55 5.59 -1.66
CA SER A 71 -9.78 6.95 -2.14
C SER A 71 -8.73 7.95 -1.61
N LEU A 72 -8.14 7.66 -0.46
CA LEU A 72 -7.05 8.43 0.15
C LEU A 72 -5.67 8.08 -0.46
N TYR A 73 -5.59 6.98 -1.22
CA TYR A 73 -4.36 6.44 -1.84
C TYR A 73 -4.53 6.32 -3.36
N PRO A 74 -4.62 7.44 -4.09
CA PRO A 74 -5.04 7.44 -5.50
C PRO A 74 -4.09 6.66 -6.42
N VAL A 75 -2.79 6.63 -6.13
CA VAL A 75 -1.81 5.87 -6.92
C VAL A 75 -2.05 4.37 -6.76
N GLN A 76 -2.26 3.92 -5.53
CA GLN A 76 -2.51 2.53 -5.19
C GLN A 76 -3.85 2.05 -5.74
N ARG A 77 -4.89 2.88 -5.63
CA ARG A 77 -6.18 2.66 -6.28
C ARG A 77 -6.05 2.51 -7.79
N GLY A 78 -5.29 3.39 -8.44
CA GLY A 78 -5.03 3.33 -9.87
C GLY A 78 -4.32 2.05 -10.31
N LYS A 79 -3.33 1.59 -9.52
CA LYS A 79 -2.64 0.31 -9.75
C LYS A 79 -3.58 -0.88 -9.62
N LEU A 80 -4.37 -0.94 -8.55
CA LEU A 80 -5.36 -1.99 -8.36
C LEU A 80 -6.40 -2.00 -9.50
N ALA A 81 -6.80 -0.83 -9.98
CA ALA A 81 -7.74 -0.70 -11.10
C ALA A 81 -7.13 -1.16 -12.44
N SER A 82 -5.85 -0.84 -12.68
CA SER A 82 -5.18 -1.13 -13.96
C SER A 82 -4.68 -2.57 -14.09
N HIS A 83 -4.20 -3.16 -12.99
CA HIS A 83 -3.57 -4.49 -13.00
C HIS A 83 -4.49 -5.58 -12.44
N GLY A 84 -5.54 -5.19 -11.70
CA GLY A 84 -6.41 -6.12 -11.01
C GLY A 84 -5.71 -6.83 -9.85
N TRP A 85 -6.36 -7.87 -9.33
CA TRP A 85 -5.91 -8.61 -8.15
C TRP A 85 -4.85 -9.70 -8.43
N GLY A 86 -4.71 -10.10 -9.69
CA GLY A 86 -3.77 -11.15 -10.10
C GLY A 86 -2.29 -10.73 -9.99
N ASP A 87 -2.02 -9.45 -9.81
CA ASP A 87 -0.67 -8.89 -9.72
C ASP A 87 -0.16 -8.93 -8.26
N THR A 88 0.96 -9.61 -8.04
CA THR A 88 1.54 -9.77 -6.69
C THR A 88 2.05 -8.47 -6.10
N GLU A 89 2.55 -7.52 -6.91
CA GLU A 89 2.98 -6.21 -6.42
C GLU A 89 1.80 -5.40 -5.89
N VAL A 90 0.63 -5.57 -6.51
CA VAL A 90 -0.60 -4.93 -6.04
C VAL A 90 -1.00 -5.47 -4.67
N ARG A 91 -0.84 -6.77 -4.41
CA ARG A 91 -1.22 -7.38 -3.12
C ARG A 91 -0.43 -6.81 -1.95
N GLU A 92 0.91 -6.77 -2.06
CA GLU A 92 1.77 -6.17 -1.03
C GLU A 92 1.43 -4.69 -0.81
N LEU A 93 1.14 -3.98 -1.89
CA LEU A 93 0.78 -2.57 -1.87
C LEU A 93 -0.58 -2.32 -1.17
N ILE A 94 -1.53 -3.25 -1.22
CA ILE A 94 -2.77 -3.14 -0.45
C ILE A 94 -2.51 -3.30 1.05
N LEU A 95 -1.64 -4.23 1.45
CA LEU A 95 -1.25 -4.37 2.86
C LEU A 95 -0.51 -3.13 3.37
N ASP A 96 0.33 -2.52 2.53
CA ASP A 96 1.00 -1.26 2.84
C ASP A 96 0.02 -0.11 3.04
N VAL A 97 -1.01 -0.01 2.18
CA VAL A 97 -2.11 0.97 2.33
C VAL A 97 -2.83 0.80 3.66
N VAL A 98 -3.19 -0.44 4.02
CA VAL A 98 -3.91 -0.72 5.27
C VAL A 98 -3.03 -0.43 6.48
N ALA A 99 -1.76 -0.83 6.46
CA ALA A 99 -0.80 -0.52 7.51
C ALA A 99 -0.63 1.00 7.71
N ASN A 100 -0.55 1.74 6.60
CA ASN A 100 -0.42 3.18 6.64
C ASN A 100 -1.68 3.87 7.15
N PHE A 101 -2.85 3.44 6.69
CA PHE A 101 -4.12 4.01 7.12
C PHE A 101 -4.38 3.79 8.62
N ILE A 102 -4.11 2.58 9.13
CA ILE A 102 -4.39 2.20 10.51
C ILE A 102 -3.37 2.77 11.51
N ALA A 103 -2.09 2.76 11.16
CA ALA A 103 -1.01 3.03 12.13
C ALA A 103 0.09 3.95 11.59
N ASN A 104 -0.10 4.56 10.42
CA ASN A 104 0.89 5.40 9.75
C ASN A 104 2.28 4.72 9.63
N THR A 105 2.27 3.41 9.35
CA THR A 105 3.47 2.59 9.13
C THR A 105 3.40 1.91 7.75
N CYS A 106 4.47 1.26 7.33
CA CYS A 106 4.46 0.40 6.15
C CYS A 106 4.29 -1.08 6.51
N TRP A 107 3.84 -1.89 5.56
CA TRP A 107 3.86 -3.34 5.71
C TRP A 107 5.32 -3.84 5.70
N PRO A 108 5.73 -4.74 6.61
CA PRO A 108 7.10 -5.23 6.64
C PRO A 108 7.46 -5.99 5.37
N THR A 109 8.62 -5.67 4.83
CA THR A 109 9.27 -6.40 3.76
C THR A 109 10.34 -7.33 4.35
N GLY A 110 10.80 -8.31 3.57
CA GLY A 110 11.84 -9.25 4.02
C GLY A 110 13.18 -8.61 4.44
N LYS A 111 13.34 -7.30 4.24
CA LYS A 111 14.55 -6.54 4.62
C LYS A 111 14.44 -5.85 5.99
N ASP A 112 13.25 -5.77 6.57
CA ASP A 112 13.00 -4.91 7.73
C ASP A 112 13.41 -5.52 9.08
N ASN A 113 13.86 -6.78 9.10
CA ASN A 113 14.20 -7.52 10.33
C ASN A 113 13.08 -7.43 11.39
N VAL A 114 11.83 -7.52 10.93
CA VAL A 114 10.62 -7.47 11.75
C VAL A 114 10.02 -8.87 11.87
N ASP A 115 9.64 -9.25 13.09
CA ASP A 115 8.77 -10.42 13.30
C ASP A 115 7.36 -10.07 12.80
N ILE A 116 6.98 -10.66 11.66
CA ILE A 116 5.70 -10.39 11.01
C ILE A 116 4.50 -10.76 11.90
N GLN A 117 4.63 -11.79 12.74
CA GLN A 117 3.54 -12.21 13.62
C GLN A 117 3.32 -11.18 14.74
N ILE A 118 4.41 -10.64 15.30
CA ILE A 118 4.33 -9.53 16.26
C ILE A 118 3.75 -8.29 15.59
N PHE A 119 4.21 -7.95 14.38
CA PHE A 119 3.70 -6.80 13.63
C PHE A 119 2.18 -6.89 13.39
N VAL A 120 1.71 -8.01 12.83
CA VAL A 120 0.28 -8.26 12.56
C VAL A 120 -0.52 -8.18 13.86
N LYS A 121 -0.03 -8.77 14.96
CA LYS A 121 -0.69 -8.66 16.27
C LYS A 121 -0.85 -7.21 16.73
N ARG A 122 0.17 -6.36 16.54
CA ARG A 122 0.10 -4.93 16.90
C ARG A 122 -0.82 -4.16 15.97
N LEU A 123 -0.79 -4.44 14.67
CA LEU A 123 -1.65 -3.81 13.69
C LEU A 123 -3.13 -4.13 13.95
N LYS A 124 -3.46 -5.38 14.33
CA LYS A 124 -4.82 -5.76 14.76
C LYS A 124 -5.28 -4.97 15.98
N VAL A 125 -4.44 -4.77 16.99
CA VAL A 125 -4.77 -3.94 18.16
C VAL A 125 -5.04 -2.49 17.76
N ALA A 126 -4.24 -1.93 16.84
CA ALA A 126 -4.49 -0.58 16.31
C ALA A 126 -5.80 -0.51 15.51
N ALA A 127 -6.10 -1.52 14.69
CA ALA A 127 -7.36 -1.59 13.94
C ALA A 127 -8.58 -1.67 14.86
N GLN A 128 -8.50 -2.47 15.94
CA GLN A 128 -9.55 -2.52 16.96
C GLN A 128 -9.77 -1.17 17.64
N PHE A 129 -8.69 -0.45 17.96
CA PHE A 129 -8.79 0.91 18.52
C PHE A 129 -9.52 1.87 17.57
N MET A 130 -9.33 1.71 16.25
CA MET A 130 -10.01 2.48 15.21
C MET A 130 -11.46 2.02 14.95
N GLY A 131 -11.93 0.95 15.59
CA GLY A 131 -13.29 0.43 15.48
C GLY A 131 -13.49 -0.69 14.46
N TYR A 132 -12.41 -1.23 13.88
CA TYR A 132 -12.50 -2.33 12.92
C TYR A 132 -12.62 -3.69 13.61
N ALA A 133 -13.37 -4.60 12.98
CA ALA A 133 -13.43 -5.99 13.39
C ALA A 133 -12.13 -6.72 13.02
N ILE A 134 -11.75 -7.72 13.84
CA ILE A 134 -10.57 -8.56 13.60
C ILE A 134 -10.96 -10.03 13.55
N THR A 135 -10.24 -10.80 12.73
CA THR A 135 -10.36 -12.26 12.72
C THR A 135 -9.82 -12.79 14.06
N PRO A 136 -10.55 -13.66 14.78
CA PRO A 136 -10.02 -14.32 15.97
C PRO A 136 -8.72 -15.06 15.64
N THR A 137 -7.68 -14.83 16.43
CA THR A 137 -6.47 -15.68 16.38
C THR A 137 -6.84 -17.07 16.89
N LEU A 138 -6.60 -18.11 16.10
CA LEU A 138 -6.60 -19.50 16.57
C LEU A 138 -5.44 -19.74 17.54
#